data_AF-A0A351G4B1-F1
#
_entry.id   AF-A0A351G4B1-F1
#
_cell.length_a   1.000
_cell.length_b   1.000
_cell.length_c   1.000
_cell.angle_alpha   90.00
_cell.angle_beta   90.00
_cell.angle_gamma   90.00
#
_symmetry.space_group_name_H-M   'P 1'
#
loop_
_entity.id
_entity.type
_entity.pdbx_description
1 polymer ?
#
loop_
_entity_poly.entity_id
_entity_poly.type
_entity_poly.pdbx_seq_one_letter_code
_entity_poly.pdbx_strand_id
1 'polypeptide(L)'
;MKNTSVTRMELLAHKEQISLARQGRELLEQKRTALMKELMRIADTVMEHSDALQHAADKARRALVRAEAIAGTEAIKSAALASRAVFPLQVTTTNIMGVKVPHIEQKR
;
A
#
# COMPACT_ATOMS: atom_id res chain seq x y z
N MET A 1 18.06 -14.44 -35.08
CA MET A 1 17.47 -13.53 -36.10
C MET A 1 16.35 -14.30 -36.78
N LYS A 2 15.14 -13.75 -36.82
CA LYS A 2 13.99 -14.43 -37.42
C LYS A 2 14.18 -14.41 -38.95
N ASN A 3 14.17 -15.57 -39.61
CA ASN A 3 14.20 -15.64 -41.08
C ASN A 3 12.85 -15.17 -41.61
N THR A 4 12.75 -13.88 -41.92
CA THR A 4 11.58 -13.23 -42.53
C THR A 4 11.71 -13.23 -44.05
N SER A 5 10.64 -13.58 -44.75
CA SER A 5 10.62 -13.52 -46.21
C SER A 5 10.68 -12.07 -46.67
N VAL A 6 11.47 -11.77 -47.69
CA VAL A 6 11.65 -10.39 -48.19
C VAL A 6 10.46 -9.99 -49.07
N THR A 7 9.26 -9.99 -48.49
CA THR A 7 8.01 -9.62 -49.18
C THR A 7 7.52 -8.26 -48.71
N ARG A 8 6.84 -7.53 -49.61
CA ARG A 8 6.24 -6.22 -49.29
C ARG A 8 5.20 -6.32 -48.17
N MET A 9 4.46 -7.44 -48.10
CA MET A 9 3.49 -7.69 -47.03
C MET A 9 4.17 -7.81 -45.66
N GLU A 10 5.26 -8.56 -45.55
CA GLU A 10 6.01 -8.66 -44.29
C GLU A 10 6.61 -7.32 -43.86
N LEU A 11 7.12 -6.52 -44.80
CA LEU A 11 7.63 -5.17 -44.49
C LEU A 11 6.53 -4.26 -43.91
N LEU A 12 5.32 -4.27 -44.50
CA LEU A 12 4.19 -3.48 -44.01
C LEU A 12 3.74 -3.94 -42.62
N ALA A 13 3.60 -5.25 -42.42
CA ALA A 13 3.22 -5.83 -41.14
C ALA A 13 4.24 -5.48 -40.03
N HIS A 14 5.54 -5.52 -40.31
CA HIS A 14 6.56 -5.12 -39.36
C HIS A 14 6.55 -3.62 -39.06
N LYS A 15 6.27 -2.77 -40.05
CA LYS A 15 6.11 -1.32 -39.81
C LYS A 15 4.93 -1.03 -38.89
N GLU A 16 3.79 -1.70 -39.08
CA GLU A 16 2.65 -1.62 -38.16
C GLU A 16 3.00 -2.12 -36.77
N GLN A 17 3.72 -3.25 -36.66
CA GLN A 17 4.16 -3.80 -35.38
C GLN A 17 5.09 -2.84 -34.63
N ILE A 18 6.00 -2.15 -35.34
CA ILE A 18 6.86 -1.12 -34.76
C ILE A 18 6.03 0.07 -34.27
N SER A 19 5.05 0.51 -35.07
CA SER A 19 4.14 1.60 -34.67
C SER A 19 3.37 1.24 -33.40
N LEU A 20 2.79 0.05 -33.36
CA LEU A 20 2.06 -0.48 -32.20
C LEU A 20 2.97 -0.59 -30.97
N ALA A 21 4.19 -1.11 -31.13
CA ALA A 21 5.14 -1.23 -30.03
C ALA A 21 5.55 0.13 -29.45
N ARG A 22 5.71 1.16 -30.31
CA ARG A 22 6.00 2.54 -29.87
C ARG A 22 4.84 3.11 -29.04
N GLN A 23 3.61 2.94 -29.51
CA GLN A 23 2.40 3.38 -28.79
C GLN A 23 2.24 2.63 -27.46
N GLY A 24 2.43 1.31 -27.47
CA GLY A 24 2.37 0.49 -26.26
C GLY A 24 3.41 0.90 -25.21
N ARG A 25 4.63 1.23 -25.63
CA ARG A 25 5.67 1.75 -24.73
C ARG A 25 5.23 3.06 -24.08
N GLU A 26 4.70 3.99 -24.86
CA GLU A 26 4.25 5.30 -24.35
C GLU A 26 3.11 5.15 -23.33
N LEU A 27 2.14 4.28 -23.61
CA LEU A 27 1.05 3.95 -22.67
C LEU A 27 1.57 3.35 -21.36
N LEU A 28 2.56 2.45 -21.43
CA LEU A 28 3.17 1.86 -20.24
C LEU A 28 3.98 2.88 -19.43
N GLU A 29 4.63 3.84 -20.10
CA GLU A 29 5.37 4.90 -19.44
C GLU A 29 4.44 5.89 -18.71
N GLN A 30 3.28 6.20 -19.31
CA GLN A 30 2.22 6.97 -18.66
C GLN A 30 1.66 6.23 -17.44
N LYS A 31 1.36 4.92 -17.57
CA LYS A 31 0.93 4.07 -16.43
C LYS A 31 1.97 4.06 -15.30
N ARG A 32 3.25 3.92 -15.64
CA ARG A 32 4.35 3.97 -14.65
C ARG A 32 4.36 5.28 -13.90
N THR A 33 4.27 6.40 -14.62
CA THR A 33 4.31 7.75 -14.02
C THR A 33 3.14 7.97 -13.08
N ALA A 34 1.93 7.55 -13.47
CA ALA A 34 0.74 7.68 -12.65
C ALA A 34 0.81 6.81 -11.38
N LEU A 35 1.30 5.57 -11.49
CA LEU A 35 1.52 4.67 -10.34
C LEU A 35 2.58 5.22 -9.39
N MET A 36 3.67 5.81 -9.90
CA MET A 36 4.71 6.40 -9.06
C MET A 36 4.20 7.60 -8.27
N LYS A 37 3.36 8.46 -8.87
CA LYS A 37 2.74 9.57 -8.15
C LYS A 37 1.88 9.08 -6.98
N GLU A 38 1.07 8.06 -7.22
CA GLU A 38 0.20 7.48 -6.17
C GLU A 38 1.01 6.80 -5.07
N LEU A 39 2.09 6.10 -5.44
CA LEU A 39 3.01 5.50 -4.48
C LEU A 39 3.65 6.56 -3.57
N MET A 40 4.16 7.65 -4.15
CA MET A 40 4.78 8.73 -3.38
C MET A 40 3.78 9.40 -2.44
N ARG A 41 2.55 9.64 -2.90
CA ARG A 41 1.46 10.16 -2.06
C ARG A 41 1.20 9.26 -0.83
N ILE A 42 1.20 7.95 -1.02
CA ILE A 42 1.05 6.99 0.09
C ILE A 42 2.29 7.00 0.98
N ALA A 43 3.50 7.06 0.41
CA ALA A 43 4.74 7.11 1.17
C ALA A 43 4.80 8.33 2.10
N ASP A 44 4.43 9.51 1.61
CA ASP A 44 4.37 10.75 2.39
C ASP A 44 3.39 10.61 3.56
N THR A 45 2.20 10.07 3.29
CA THR A 45 1.18 9.78 4.32
C THR A 45 1.70 8.82 5.39
N VAL A 46 2.44 7.78 4.99
CA VAL A 46 3.03 6.82 5.92
C VAL A 46 4.12 7.48 6.76
N MET A 47 4.98 8.30 6.18
CA MET A 47 6.04 9.01 6.93
C MET A 47 5.43 9.93 8.00
N GLU A 48 4.44 10.74 7.63
CA GLU A 48 3.75 11.64 8.57
C GLU A 48 3.06 10.88 9.72
N HIS A 49 2.34 9.80 9.40
CA HIS A 49 1.63 9.02 10.42
C HIS A 49 2.55 8.15 11.27
N SER A 50 3.72 7.75 10.78
CA SER A 50 4.67 6.92 11.53
C SER A 50 5.22 7.67 12.75
N ASP A 51 5.55 8.95 12.59
CA ASP A 51 6.04 9.76 13.71
C ASP A 51 4.96 9.97 14.77
N ALA A 52 3.72 10.27 14.34
CA ALA A 52 2.59 10.41 15.24
C ALA A 52 2.28 9.10 16.00
N LEU A 53 2.33 7.97 15.30
CA LEU A 53 2.17 6.64 15.88
C LEU A 53 3.26 6.36 16.93
N GLN A 54 4.51 6.66 16.63
CA GLN A 54 5.63 6.45 17.54
C GLN A 54 5.47 7.27 18.82
N HIS A 55 5.10 8.55 18.71
CA HIS A 55 4.83 9.40 19.86
C HIS A 55 3.67 8.88 20.71
N ALA A 56 2.58 8.46 20.09
CA ALA A 56 1.43 7.89 20.79
C ALA A 56 1.79 6.57 21.50
N ALA A 57 2.52 5.69 20.84
CA ALA A 57 2.99 4.43 21.40
C ALA A 57 3.93 4.64 22.59
N ASP A 58 4.87 5.57 22.50
CA ASP A 58 5.77 5.88 23.60
C ASP A 58 5.04 6.46 24.81
N LYS A 59 4.05 7.34 24.58
CA LYS A 59 3.21 7.87 25.66
C LYS A 59 2.39 6.76 26.33
N ALA A 60 1.79 5.87 25.54
CA ALA A 60 1.02 4.74 26.05
C ALA A 60 1.91 3.78 26.85
N ARG A 61 3.11 3.47 26.35
CA ARG A 61 4.08 2.62 27.04
C ARG A 61 4.54 3.20 28.36
N ARG A 62 4.82 4.51 28.43
CA ARG A 62 5.15 5.20 29.70
C ARG A 62 3.97 5.20 30.68
N ALA A 63 2.74 5.30 30.19
CA ALA A 63 1.56 5.20 31.04
C ALA A 63 1.42 3.78 31.62
N LEU A 64 1.63 2.75 30.79
CA LEU A 64 1.59 1.35 31.21
C LEU A 64 2.65 1.06 32.29
N VAL A 65 3.91 1.46 32.06
CA VAL A 65 5.00 1.24 33.04
C VAL A 65 4.68 1.91 34.39
N ARG A 66 4.12 3.12 34.38
CA ARG A 66 3.69 3.79 35.62
C ARG A 66 2.55 3.04 36.31
N ALA A 67 1.58 2.54 35.56
CA ALA A 67 0.49 1.75 36.11
C ALA A 67 0.98 0.44 36.73
N GLU A 68 1.91 -0.25 36.07
CA GLU A 68 2.55 -1.47 36.58
C GLU A 68 3.38 -1.20 37.84
N ALA A 69 4.09 -0.07 37.91
CA ALA A 69 4.86 0.31 39.10
C ALA A 69 3.98 0.61 40.32
N ILE A 70 2.75 1.11 40.12
CA ILE A 70 1.82 1.47 41.21
C ILE A 70 0.96 0.26 41.63
N ALA A 71 0.35 -0.42 40.67
CA ALA A 71 -0.66 -1.46 40.92
C ALA A 71 -0.08 -2.89 40.87
N GLY A 72 1.15 -3.06 40.41
CA GLY A 72 1.73 -4.37 40.14
C GLY A 72 1.25 -4.99 38.81
N THR A 73 2.05 -5.89 38.26
CA THR A 73 1.81 -6.50 36.95
C THR A 73 0.56 -7.39 36.90
N GLU A 74 0.26 -8.13 37.98
CA GLU A 74 -0.86 -9.06 38.03
C GLU A 74 -2.22 -8.35 38.02
N ALA A 75 -2.34 -7.23 38.73
CA ALA A 75 -3.55 -6.41 38.71
C ALA A 75 -3.85 -5.85 37.31
N ILE A 76 -2.80 -5.39 36.59
CA ILE A 76 -2.93 -4.86 35.23
C ILE A 76 -3.34 -5.95 34.24
N LYS A 77 -2.75 -7.15 34.31
CA LYS A 77 -3.15 -8.29 33.47
C LYS A 77 -4.61 -8.69 33.70
N SER A 78 -5.04 -8.74 34.96
CA SER A 78 -6.43 -9.03 35.31
C SER A 78 -7.39 -7.99 34.73
N ALA A 79 -7.06 -6.70 34.87
CA ALA A 79 -7.83 -5.60 34.30
C ALA A 79 -7.88 -5.66 32.75
N ALA A 80 -6.76 -6.02 32.10
CA ALA A 80 -6.70 -6.17 30.65
C ALA A 80 -7.61 -7.30 30.15
N LEU A 81 -7.67 -8.43 30.85
CA LEU A 81 -8.57 -9.55 30.52
C LEU A 81 -10.04 -9.19 30.72
N ALA A 82 -10.36 -8.40 31.75
CA ALA A 82 -11.70 -7.88 31.98
C ALA A 82 -12.13 -6.84 30.93
N SER A 83 -11.16 -6.08 30.40
CA SER A 83 -11.35 -5.09 29.35
C SER A 83 -11.56 -5.75 27.98
N ARG A 84 -12.76 -6.26 27.70
CA ARG A 84 -13.17 -6.70 26.35
C ARG A 84 -13.49 -5.50 25.46
N ALA A 85 -12.45 -4.81 24.97
CA ALA A 85 -12.62 -3.86 23.86
C ALA A 85 -12.53 -4.63 22.54
N VAL A 86 -13.68 -4.85 21.88
CA VAL A 86 -13.70 -5.34 20.50
C VAL A 86 -13.49 -4.15 19.59
N PHE A 87 -12.47 -4.21 18.74
CA PHE A 87 -12.21 -3.21 17.70
C PHE A 87 -12.69 -3.76 16.36
N PRO A 88 -13.92 -3.47 15.91
CA PRO A 88 -14.39 -3.97 14.63
C PRO A 88 -13.63 -3.28 13.49
N LEU A 89 -12.85 -4.07 12.76
CA LEU A 89 -12.14 -3.63 11.56
C LEU A 89 -12.90 -4.11 10.33
N GLN A 90 -13.06 -3.22 9.35
CA GLN A 90 -13.57 -3.55 8.03
C GLN A 90 -12.43 -3.43 7.02
N VAL A 91 -12.12 -4.55 6.36
CA VAL A 91 -11.14 -4.58 5.27
C VAL A 91 -11.90 -4.63 3.95
N THR A 92 -11.69 -3.62 3.12
CA THR A 92 -12.19 -3.54 1.75
C THR A 92 -11.02 -3.61 0.78
N THR A 93 -11.28 -3.85 -0.50
CA THR A 93 -10.23 -3.87 -1.53
C THR A 93 -10.54 -2.81 -2.58
N THR A 94 -9.59 -1.91 -2.77
CA THR A 94 -9.65 -0.87 -3.80
C THR A 94 -8.75 -1.26 -4.96
N ASN A 95 -9.22 -1.04 -6.19
CA ASN A 95 -8.43 -1.31 -7.39
C ASN A 95 -7.83 -0.02 -7.94
N ILE A 96 -6.50 0.08 -7.93
CA ILE A 96 -5.76 1.22 -8.46
C ILE A 96 -5.00 0.75 -9.70
N MET A 97 -5.49 1.13 -10.89
CA MET A 97 -4.83 0.84 -12.18
C MET A 97 -4.48 -0.66 -12.41
N GLY A 98 -5.32 -1.57 -11.90
CA GLY A 98 -5.17 -3.02 -12.02
C GLY A 98 -4.45 -3.68 -10.84
N VAL A 99 -4.06 -2.90 -9.82
CA VAL A 99 -3.46 -3.39 -8.57
C VAL A 99 -4.52 -3.37 -7.47
N LYS A 100 -4.75 -4.51 -6.83
CA LYS A 100 -5.65 -4.64 -5.68
C LYS A 100 -4.92 -4.20 -4.42
N VAL A 101 -5.43 -3.18 -3.74
CA VAL A 101 -4.87 -2.61 -2.51
C VAL A 101 -5.88 -2.77 -1.37
N PRO A 102 -5.49 -3.31 -0.21
CA PRO A 102 -6.39 -3.39 0.94
C PRO A 102 -6.60 -2.00 1.55
N HIS A 103 -7.86 -1.68 1.87
CA HIS A 103 -8.26 -0.47 2.57
C HIS A 103 -8.91 -0.87 3.89
N ILE A 104 -8.31 -0.48 5.00
CA ILE A 104 -8.68 -0.90 6.35
C ILE A 104 -9.34 0.28 7.04
N GLU A 105 -10.59 0.13 7.46
CA GLU A 105 -11.33 1.13 8.23
C GLU A 105 -11.78 0.56 9.57
N GLN A 106 -11.74 1.40 10.59
CA GLN A 106 -12.36 1.09 11.86
C GLN A 106 -13.87 1.37 11.75
N LYS A 107 -14.70 0.35 11.92
CA LYS A 107 -16.14 0.56 12.11
C LYS A 107 -16.35 1.15 13.50
N ARG A 108 -17.11 2.23 13.60
CA ARG A 108 -17.61 2.73 14.89
C ARG A 108 -18.74 1.87 15.41
#